data_AF-A0A497KG21-F1
#
_entry.id   AF-A0A497KG21-F1
#
_cell.length_a   1.000
_cell.length_b   1.000
_cell.length_c   1.000
_cell.angle_alpha   90.00
_cell.angle_beta   90.00
_cell.angle_gamma   90.00
#
_symmetry.space_group_name_H-M   'P 1'
#
loop_
_entity.id
_entity.type
_entity.pdbx_description
1 polymer ?
#
loop_
_entity_poly.entity_id
_entity_poly.type
_entity_poly.pdbx_seq_one_letter_code
_entity_poly.pdbx_strand_id
1 'polypeptide(L)'
;YIFPSILVADGTENDIITVQFLDDEGNPVLARTDTEVYLTSTNPTVGDVPNSVYIRQGNSYAIAEFTSTGIEGNTNILASLMGVIPSEKPIQTVTKGMNITLSTPSTIMINQTFTVQVQLTSNGLPVPGAEIEWTALGGVILSEDTETDDEGIAQAEIIQKYDTLRLKASASKTGYEPNEAQKNIQIAQNIETDELTITVFGRQVQVFHILIGLAILIALILGAYVYIKYRSTKEDEPEDLEIYS
;
A
#
# COMPACT_ATOMS: atom_id res chain seq x y z
N TYR A 1 -2.68 27.86 31.07
CA TYR A 1 -3.62 26.83 30.60
C TYR A 1 -3.27 26.48 29.17
N ILE A 2 -3.49 25.23 28.75
CA ILE A 2 -3.26 24.78 27.37
C ILE A 2 -4.44 23.94 26.93
N PHE A 3 -5.04 24.27 25.79
CA PHE A 3 -6.09 23.46 25.18
C PHE A 3 -6.29 23.72 23.68
N PRO A 4 -6.43 22.66 22.86
CA PRO A 4 -6.25 21.25 23.23
C PRO A 4 -4.79 20.95 23.62
N SER A 5 -4.59 19.93 24.46
CA SER A 5 -3.24 19.49 24.87
C SER A 5 -2.69 18.36 24.01
N ILE A 6 -3.45 17.92 23.00
CA ILE A 6 -3.03 16.94 21.98
C ILE A 6 -3.24 17.59 20.62
N LEU A 7 -2.17 17.67 19.84
CA LEU A 7 -2.15 18.25 18.50
C LEU A 7 -1.60 17.26 17.48
N VAL A 8 -1.90 17.51 16.21
CA VAL A 8 -1.25 16.78 15.12
C VAL A 8 0.14 17.37 14.89
N ALA A 9 1.14 16.51 14.67
CA ALA A 9 2.49 16.89 14.28
C ALA A 9 2.54 17.25 12.79
N ASP A 10 1.77 18.26 12.37
CA ASP A 10 1.60 18.68 10.97
C ASP A 10 2.30 20.00 10.62
N GLY A 11 3.05 20.59 11.55
CA GLY A 11 3.73 21.87 11.31
C GLY A 11 2.87 23.10 11.57
N THR A 12 1.64 22.93 12.09
CA THR A 12 0.69 24.05 12.25
C THR A 12 0.91 24.84 13.53
N GLU A 13 0.71 26.15 13.42
CA GLU A 13 0.67 27.10 14.52
C GLU A 13 -0.75 27.18 15.10
N ASN A 14 -0.86 27.11 16.43
CA ASN A 14 -2.14 27.07 17.12
C ASN A 14 -2.12 27.97 18.37
N ASP A 15 -3.06 28.92 18.46
CA ASP A 15 -3.28 29.82 19.60
C ASP A 15 -3.92 29.09 20.81
N ILE A 16 -3.17 28.18 21.41
CA ILE A 16 -3.69 27.23 22.42
C ILE A 16 -3.15 27.45 23.83
N ILE A 17 -2.18 28.36 24.00
CA ILE A 17 -1.55 28.62 25.30
C ILE A 17 -2.14 29.92 25.87
N THR A 18 -2.74 29.82 27.04
CA THR A 18 -3.14 30.99 27.85
C THR A 18 -2.21 31.13 29.03
N VAL A 19 -1.46 32.23 29.09
CA VAL A 19 -0.57 32.59 30.19
C VAL A 19 -1.30 33.58 31.08
N GLN A 20 -1.39 33.31 32.38
CA GLN A 20 -2.27 34.06 33.27
C GLN A 20 -1.63 34.24 34.65
N PHE A 21 -1.72 35.45 35.20
CA PHE A 21 -1.35 35.70 36.59
C PHE A 21 -2.46 35.27 37.53
N LEU A 22 -2.06 34.54 38.57
CA LEU A 22 -2.93 34.09 39.64
C LEU A 22 -2.38 34.57 40.98
N ASP A 23 -3.26 34.86 41.94
CA ASP A 23 -2.88 35.03 43.34
C ASP A 23 -2.70 33.67 44.03
N ASP A 24 -2.36 33.69 45.32
CA ASP A 24 -2.14 32.49 46.14
C ASP A 24 -3.41 31.63 46.31
N GLU A 25 -4.59 32.21 46.05
CA GLU A 25 -5.89 31.54 46.08
C GLU A 25 -6.29 30.98 44.69
N GLY A 26 -5.49 31.25 43.65
CA GLY A 26 -5.74 30.82 42.28
C GLY A 26 -6.66 31.75 41.49
N ASN A 27 -6.95 32.96 41.98
CA ASN A 27 -7.79 33.92 41.27
C ASN A 27 -6.98 34.75 40.28
N PRO A 28 -7.56 35.14 39.13
CA PRO A 28 -6.91 36.00 38.15
C PRO A 28 -6.51 37.37 38.70
N VAL A 29 -5.27 37.81 38.44
CA VAL A 29 -4.77 39.13 38.86
C VAL A 29 -4.44 39.99 37.63
N LEU A 30 -4.89 41.24 37.62
CA LEU A 30 -4.56 42.18 36.54
C LEU A 30 -3.09 42.64 36.63
N ALA A 31 -2.41 42.65 35.49
CA ALA A 31 -1.07 43.19 35.36
C ALA A 31 -1.07 44.71 35.61
N ARG A 32 -0.17 45.18 36.49
CA ARG A 32 -0.04 46.61 36.82
C ARG A 32 0.72 47.40 35.75
N THR A 33 1.53 46.72 34.96
CA THR A 33 2.31 47.22 33.82
C THR A 33 2.36 46.13 32.76
N ASP A 34 2.72 46.50 31.54
CA ASP A 34 3.07 45.51 30.51
C ASP A 34 4.18 44.60 31.06
N THR A 35 3.90 43.30 31.13
CA THR A 35 4.77 42.32 31.76
C THR A 35 5.12 41.24 30.75
N GLU A 36 6.40 41.07 30.50
CA GLU A 36 6.93 40.04 29.61
C GLU A 36 7.09 38.73 30.37
N VAL A 37 6.44 37.66 29.91
CA VAL A 37 6.56 36.31 30.46
C VAL A 37 7.34 35.47 29.46
N TYR A 38 8.38 34.80 29.92
CA TYR A 38 9.21 33.94 29.08
C TYR A 38 8.60 32.55 28.97
N LEU A 39 8.57 32.03 27.75
CA LEU A 39 8.07 30.69 27.45
C LEU A 39 9.21 29.80 26.96
N THR A 40 9.15 28.51 27.27
CA THR A 40 10.13 27.54 26.80
C THR A 40 9.49 26.17 26.61
N SER A 41 9.77 25.53 25.49
CA SER A 41 9.46 24.13 25.24
C SER A 41 10.61 23.25 25.75
N THR A 42 10.31 22.22 26.56
CA THR A 42 11.34 21.27 27.01
C THR A 42 11.89 20.40 25.88
N ASN A 43 11.14 20.28 24.78
CA ASN A 43 11.53 19.53 23.60
C ASN A 43 11.10 20.27 22.32
N PRO A 44 11.93 21.18 21.78
CA PRO A 44 11.61 21.93 20.57
C PRO A 44 11.58 21.06 19.29
N THR A 45 12.00 19.79 19.35
CA THR A 45 11.94 18.92 18.16
C THR A 45 10.52 18.48 17.82
N VAL A 46 9.61 18.46 18.81
CA VAL A 46 8.18 18.09 18.62
C VAL A 46 7.27 19.31 18.46
N GLY A 47 7.70 20.47 18.97
CA GLY A 47 7.03 21.75 18.78
C GLY A 47 7.62 22.84 19.66
N ASP A 48 7.40 24.08 19.25
CA ASP A 48 8.03 25.26 19.83
C ASP A 48 7.00 26.35 20.19
N VAL A 49 7.47 27.34 20.94
CA VAL A 49 6.71 28.50 21.41
C VAL A 49 7.53 29.77 21.18
N PRO A 50 6.90 30.95 21.09
CA PRO A 50 7.62 32.21 21.12
C PRO A 50 8.49 32.33 22.38
N ASN A 51 9.63 33.01 22.29
CA ASN A 51 10.52 33.21 23.45
C ASN A 51 9.83 33.93 24.62
N SER A 52 8.83 34.76 24.33
CA SER A 52 8.07 35.48 25.34
C SER A 52 6.69 35.91 24.84
N VAL A 53 5.81 36.25 25.78
CA VAL A 53 4.50 36.85 25.54
C VAL A 53 4.25 37.99 26.54
N TYR A 54 3.60 39.06 26.08
CA TYR A 54 3.28 40.21 26.93
C TYR A 54 1.86 40.15 27.48
N ILE A 55 1.73 40.11 28.82
CA ILE A 55 0.48 40.44 29.50
C ILE A 55 0.42 41.96 29.64
N ARG A 56 -0.46 42.59 28.85
CA ARG A 56 -0.61 44.05 28.84
C ARG A 56 -1.20 44.57 30.14
N GLN A 57 -0.84 45.79 30.51
CA GLN A 57 -1.40 46.48 31.66
C GLN A 57 -2.93 46.42 31.64
N GLY A 58 -3.54 46.08 32.77
CA GLY A 58 -4.98 45.95 32.91
C GLY A 58 -5.57 44.62 32.43
N ASN A 59 -4.78 43.73 31.83
CA ASN A 59 -5.19 42.36 31.51
C ASN A 59 -4.67 41.37 32.56
N SER A 60 -5.39 40.27 32.76
CA SER A 60 -4.93 39.16 33.63
C SER A 60 -4.20 38.05 32.87
N TYR A 61 -4.30 38.04 31.54
CA TYR A 61 -3.76 36.97 30.71
C TYR A 61 -3.26 37.48 29.36
N ALA A 62 -2.50 36.63 28.69
CA ALA A 62 -2.15 36.73 27.28
C ALA A 62 -2.27 35.36 26.61
N ILE A 63 -2.42 35.37 25.28
CA ILE A 63 -2.45 34.16 24.46
C ILE A 63 -1.12 34.07 23.74
N ALA A 64 -0.55 32.87 23.71
CA ALA A 64 0.62 32.52 22.94
C ALA A 64 0.31 31.31 22.05
N GLU A 65 1.02 31.24 20.94
CA GLU A 65 0.95 30.15 19.99
C GLU A 65 1.85 28.98 20.42
N PHE A 66 1.47 27.79 19.97
CA PHE A 66 2.34 26.62 19.90
C PHE A 66 2.39 26.15 18.45
N THR A 67 3.61 25.97 17.93
CA THR A 67 3.84 25.49 16.57
C THR A 67 4.34 24.06 16.65
N SER A 68 3.53 23.09 16.20
CA SER A 68 3.97 21.70 16.11
C SER A 68 5.03 21.55 15.02
N THR A 69 5.86 20.51 15.10
CA THR A 69 6.73 20.11 13.97
C THR A 69 6.10 18.94 13.21
N GLY A 70 6.87 18.30 12.32
CA GLY A 70 6.51 17.02 11.71
C GLY A 70 6.76 15.78 12.58
N ILE A 71 7.24 15.96 13.81
CA ILE A 71 7.67 14.87 14.71
C ILE A 71 6.69 14.79 15.88
N GLU A 72 6.15 13.59 16.10
CA GLU A 72 5.32 13.32 17.28
C GLU A 72 6.14 13.15 18.56
N GLY A 73 5.50 13.42 19.70
CA GLY A 73 6.08 13.20 21.01
C GLY A 73 5.45 14.10 22.06
N ASN A 74 6.21 14.34 23.13
CA ASN A 74 5.74 15.13 24.25
C ASN A 74 6.72 16.27 24.53
N THR A 75 6.16 17.42 24.89
CA THR A 75 6.91 18.55 25.44
C THR A 75 6.11 19.19 26.57
N ASN A 76 6.81 19.82 27.50
CA ASN A 76 6.19 20.69 28.46
C ASN A 76 6.50 22.14 28.12
N ILE A 77 5.50 23.00 28.25
CA ILE A 77 5.67 24.43 28.12
C ILE A 77 5.83 25.02 29.52
N LEU A 78 6.99 25.62 29.74
CA LEU A 78 7.32 26.38 30.94
C LEU A 78 7.01 27.85 30.71
N ALA A 79 6.24 28.45 31.60
CA ALA A 79 6.05 29.89 31.69
C ALA A 79 6.73 30.43 32.94
N SER A 80 7.64 31.40 32.77
CA SER A 80 8.45 31.93 33.85
C SER A 80 8.56 33.45 33.82
N LEU A 81 8.59 34.03 35.01
CA LEU A 81 8.78 35.47 35.25
C LEU A 81 9.56 35.63 36.55
N MET A 82 10.55 36.53 36.55
CA MET A 82 11.37 36.78 37.72
C MET A 82 10.51 37.20 38.93
N GLY A 83 10.70 36.51 40.06
CA GLY A 83 9.96 36.77 41.29
C GLY A 83 8.55 36.18 41.35
N VAL A 84 8.15 35.37 40.36
CA VAL A 84 6.89 34.63 40.34
C VAL A 84 7.17 33.13 40.25
N ILE A 85 6.34 32.31 40.90
CA ILE A 85 6.44 30.86 40.80
C ILE A 85 6.10 30.45 39.35
N PRO A 86 6.99 29.73 38.64
CA PRO A 86 6.73 29.34 37.26
C PRO A 86 5.63 28.28 37.17
N SER A 87 5.03 28.16 35.99
CA SER A 87 4.03 27.14 35.69
C SER A 87 4.47 26.29 34.51
N GLU A 88 4.16 24.99 34.57
CA GLU A 88 4.49 24.04 33.52
C GLU A 88 3.22 23.28 33.10
N LYS A 89 3.03 23.10 31.80
CA LYS A 89 1.89 22.33 31.24
C LYS A 89 2.33 21.44 30.08
N PRO A 90 1.87 20.19 30.02
CA PRO A 90 2.23 19.27 28.95
C PRO A 90 1.45 19.54 27.67
N ILE A 91 2.11 19.30 26.54
CA ILE A 91 1.54 19.15 25.20
C ILE A 91 2.06 17.84 24.61
N GLN A 92 1.15 17.11 23.97
CA GLN A 92 1.49 15.96 23.13
C GLN A 92 1.23 16.31 21.66
N THR A 93 2.16 15.95 20.78
CA THR A 93 1.96 15.93 19.34
C THR A 93 1.88 14.47 18.87
N VAL A 94 0.98 14.18 17.93
CA VAL A 94 0.76 12.83 17.38
C VAL A 94 0.72 12.87 15.86
N THR A 95 1.10 11.78 15.21
CA THR A 95 0.86 11.59 13.77
C THR A 95 -0.41 10.79 13.52
N LYS A 96 -0.99 10.93 12.32
CA LYS A 96 -2.14 10.15 11.86
C LYS A 96 -1.66 8.93 11.07
N GLY A 97 -2.27 7.78 11.31
CA GLY A 97 -2.06 6.61 10.44
C GLY A 97 -2.64 6.85 9.05
N MET A 98 -1.90 6.44 8.02
CA MET A 98 -2.38 6.35 6.64
C MET A 98 -2.37 4.90 6.16
N ASN A 99 -3.32 4.53 5.31
CA ASN A 99 -3.36 3.25 4.60
C ASN A 99 -3.06 3.50 3.14
N ILE A 100 -2.20 2.68 2.55
CA ILE A 100 -1.85 2.72 1.13
C ILE A 100 -2.35 1.44 0.45
N THR A 101 -3.13 1.60 -0.61
CA THR A 101 -3.62 0.48 -1.43
C THR A 101 -3.01 0.59 -2.83
N LEU A 102 -2.19 -0.39 -3.20
CA LEU A 102 -1.58 -0.48 -4.53
C LEU A 102 -2.38 -1.41 -5.45
N SER A 103 -3.01 -0.81 -6.45
CA SER A 103 -3.80 -1.46 -7.49
C SER A 103 -2.97 -1.65 -8.75
N THR A 104 -2.97 -2.87 -9.28
CA THR A 104 -2.33 -3.22 -10.55
C THR A 104 -3.30 -4.07 -11.37
N PRO A 105 -3.13 -4.13 -12.69
CA PRO A 105 -3.82 -5.12 -13.51
C PRO A 105 -3.58 -6.55 -12.99
N SER A 106 -4.55 -7.44 -13.24
CA SER A 106 -4.51 -8.84 -12.82
C SER A 106 -3.59 -9.70 -13.68
N THR A 107 -3.24 -9.23 -14.89
CA THR A 107 -2.43 -9.96 -15.86
C THR A 107 -1.61 -8.96 -16.66
N ILE A 108 -0.30 -9.20 -16.76
CA ILE A 108 0.65 -8.33 -17.42
C ILE A 108 1.57 -9.17 -18.30
N MET A 109 1.70 -8.77 -19.56
CA MET A 109 2.63 -9.39 -20.51
C MET A 109 3.98 -8.67 -20.49
N ILE A 110 5.05 -9.37 -20.88
CA ILE A 110 6.37 -8.72 -21.03
C ILE A 110 6.32 -7.64 -22.12
N ASN A 111 7.02 -6.53 -21.89
CA ASN A 111 7.03 -5.33 -22.73
C ASN A 111 5.66 -4.64 -22.88
N GLN A 112 4.62 -5.06 -22.14
CA GLN A 112 3.38 -4.34 -22.08
C GLN A 112 3.52 -3.12 -21.17
N THR A 113 3.01 -1.98 -21.65
CA THR A 113 2.81 -0.79 -20.84
C THR A 113 1.49 -0.88 -20.09
N PHE A 114 1.48 -0.53 -18.81
CA PHE A 114 0.27 -0.50 -18.00
C PHE A 114 0.36 0.59 -16.93
N THR A 115 -0.81 1.01 -16.47
CA THR A 115 -0.95 1.97 -15.38
C THR A 115 -1.18 1.25 -14.06
N VAL A 116 -0.51 1.74 -13.01
CA VAL A 116 -0.76 1.37 -11.63
C VAL A 116 -1.30 2.56 -10.87
N GLN A 117 -2.05 2.28 -9.82
CA GLN A 117 -2.69 3.29 -9.00
C GLN A 117 -2.39 3.00 -7.54
N VAL A 118 -1.98 4.01 -6.79
CA VAL A 118 -2.04 4.00 -5.33
C VAL A 118 -3.20 4.87 -4.88
N GLN A 119 -3.91 4.40 -3.87
CA GLN A 119 -4.91 5.16 -3.14
C GLN A 119 -4.46 5.25 -1.68
N LEU A 120 -4.35 6.48 -1.17
CA LEU A 120 -4.09 6.76 0.23
C LEU A 120 -5.35 7.20 0.95
N THR A 121 -5.59 6.59 2.11
CA THR A 121 -6.70 6.97 2.99
C THR A 121 -6.28 7.01 4.45
N SER A 122 -6.90 7.88 5.24
CA SER A 122 -6.77 7.94 6.70
C SER A 122 -8.16 7.97 7.30
N ASN A 123 -8.47 6.99 8.16
CA ASN A 123 -9.82 6.77 8.70
C ASN A 123 -10.92 6.74 7.60
N GLY A 124 -10.59 6.19 6.43
CA GLY A 124 -11.50 6.09 5.29
C GLY A 124 -11.64 7.36 4.43
N LEU A 125 -10.99 8.47 4.80
CA LEU A 125 -10.96 9.70 4.03
C LEU A 125 -9.71 9.77 3.14
N PRO A 126 -9.77 10.37 1.94
CA PRO A 126 -8.61 10.52 1.07
C PRO A 126 -7.52 11.38 1.72
N VAL A 127 -6.26 11.08 1.41
CA VAL A 127 -5.10 11.88 1.86
C VAL A 127 -4.47 12.55 0.62
N PRO A 128 -4.86 13.81 0.31
CA PRO A 128 -4.33 14.54 -0.84
C PRO A 128 -2.95 15.15 -0.56
N GLY A 129 -2.12 15.37 -1.58
CA GLY A 129 -0.78 15.98 -1.45
C GLY A 129 0.19 15.17 -0.58
N ALA A 130 0.05 13.85 -0.53
CA ALA A 130 1.06 12.97 0.05
C ALA A 130 2.11 12.65 -1.01
N GLU A 131 3.38 12.81 -0.68
CA GLU A 131 4.50 12.51 -1.56
C GLU A 131 4.60 10.99 -1.79
N ILE A 132 4.89 10.59 -3.02
CA ILE A 132 5.02 9.19 -3.44
C ILE A 132 6.37 8.95 -4.11
N GLU A 133 7.11 7.99 -3.58
CA GLU A 133 8.32 7.44 -4.19
C GLU A 133 8.04 6.05 -4.75
N TRP A 134 8.18 5.90 -6.07
CA TRP A 134 7.97 4.63 -6.76
C TRP A 134 9.28 3.88 -6.97
N THR A 135 9.20 2.54 -6.98
CA THR A 135 10.31 1.68 -7.37
C THR A 135 9.77 0.49 -8.15
N ALA A 136 10.28 0.27 -9.36
CA ALA A 136 9.90 -0.83 -10.24
C ALA A 136 11.10 -1.70 -10.59
N LEU A 137 11.38 -2.74 -9.80
CA LEU A 137 12.46 -3.69 -10.11
C LEU A 137 11.95 -4.78 -11.05
N GLY A 138 12.60 -4.93 -12.20
CA GLY A 138 12.11 -5.82 -13.27
C GLY A 138 11.26 -5.09 -14.32
N GLY A 139 11.15 -3.77 -14.22
CA GLY A 139 10.48 -2.90 -15.18
C GLY A 139 11.15 -1.54 -15.32
N VAL A 140 10.52 -0.65 -16.06
CA VAL A 140 10.91 0.75 -16.25
C VAL A 140 9.69 1.62 -16.02
N ILE A 141 9.81 2.64 -15.17
CA ILE A 141 8.79 3.68 -14.97
C ILE A 141 8.93 4.67 -16.15
N LEU A 142 7.84 4.91 -16.87
CA LEU A 142 7.79 5.88 -17.98
C LEU A 142 7.38 7.26 -17.50
N SER A 143 6.39 7.31 -16.60
CA SER A 143 5.88 8.51 -15.96
C SER A 143 5.26 8.15 -14.62
N GLU A 144 5.24 9.10 -13.70
CA GLU A 144 4.69 8.92 -12.36
C GLU A 144 4.18 10.24 -11.79
N ASP A 145 3.12 10.15 -11.00
CA ASP A 145 2.70 11.19 -10.09
C ASP A 145 3.58 11.09 -8.84
N THR A 146 4.18 12.22 -8.43
CA THR A 146 5.03 12.30 -7.24
C THR A 146 4.24 12.69 -5.99
N GLU A 147 2.97 13.07 -6.14
CA GLU A 147 2.06 13.42 -5.05
C GLU A 147 0.66 12.90 -5.34
N THR A 148 -0.13 12.66 -4.29
CA THR A 148 -1.56 12.34 -4.45
C THR A 148 -2.42 13.55 -4.81
N ASP A 149 -3.43 13.34 -5.63
CA ASP A 149 -4.46 14.33 -5.97
C ASP A 149 -5.49 14.55 -4.84
N ASP A 150 -6.52 15.38 -5.09
CA ASP A 150 -7.60 15.68 -4.15
C ASP A 150 -8.41 14.43 -3.72
N GLU A 151 -8.39 13.38 -4.53
CA GLU A 151 -9.03 12.09 -4.24
C GLU A 151 -8.08 11.14 -3.48
N GLY A 152 -6.85 11.56 -3.17
CA GLY A 152 -5.84 10.75 -2.49
C GLY A 152 -5.21 9.70 -3.40
N ILE A 153 -5.26 9.91 -4.72
CA ILE A 153 -4.80 8.98 -5.74
C ILE A 153 -3.49 9.49 -6.37
N ALA A 154 -2.56 8.57 -6.64
CA ALA A 154 -1.40 8.81 -7.50
C ALA A 154 -1.21 7.62 -8.46
N GLN A 155 -0.72 7.87 -9.67
CA GLN A 155 -0.57 6.87 -10.72
C GLN A 155 0.85 6.82 -11.27
N ALA A 156 1.23 5.66 -11.81
CA ALA A 156 2.46 5.52 -12.57
C ALA A 156 2.24 4.63 -13.80
N GLU A 157 2.92 4.97 -14.90
CA GLU A 157 2.94 4.18 -16.13
C GLU A 157 4.25 3.37 -16.19
N ILE A 158 4.13 2.05 -16.34
CA ILE A 158 5.24 1.12 -16.21
C ILE A 158 5.29 0.18 -17.40
N ILE A 159 6.50 -0.12 -17.87
CA ILE A 159 6.77 -1.25 -18.78
C ILE A 159 7.48 -2.35 -18.00
N GLN A 160 6.90 -3.55 -17.98
CA GLN A 160 7.60 -4.73 -17.45
C GLN A 160 8.63 -5.25 -18.46
N LYS A 161 9.89 -5.42 -18.01
CA LYS A 161 11.01 -5.87 -18.87
C LYS A 161 11.46 -7.29 -18.59
N TYR A 162 11.13 -7.82 -17.42
CA TYR A 162 11.55 -9.14 -16.96
C TYR A 162 10.35 -10.00 -16.52
N ASP A 163 10.61 -11.26 -16.22
CA ASP A 163 9.61 -12.26 -15.80
C ASP A 163 8.90 -11.90 -14.48
N THR A 164 9.62 -11.19 -13.63
CA THR A 164 9.19 -10.72 -12.33
C THR A 164 9.27 -9.21 -12.27
N LEU A 165 8.21 -8.58 -11.79
CA LEU A 165 8.18 -7.16 -11.48
C LEU A 165 7.83 -6.99 -10.00
N ARG A 166 8.74 -6.37 -9.25
CA ARG A 166 8.49 -5.92 -7.88
C ARG A 166 8.25 -4.42 -7.89
N LEU A 167 6.98 -4.06 -7.75
CA LEU A 167 6.55 -2.68 -7.62
C LEU A 167 6.42 -2.32 -6.15
N LYS A 168 7.02 -1.20 -5.76
CA LYS A 168 6.90 -0.59 -4.44
C LYS A 168 6.49 0.87 -4.62
N ALA A 169 5.58 1.33 -3.76
CA ALA A 169 5.25 2.73 -3.59
C ALA A 169 5.39 3.07 -2.11
N SER A 170 6.24 4.04 -1.80
CA SER A 170 6.44 4.59 -0.46
C SER A 170 5.78 5.96 -0.39
N ALA A 171 5.00 6.20 0.64
CA ALA A 171 4.24 7.43 0.82
C ALA A 171 4.67 8.16 2.10
N SER A 172 4.80 9.47 2.00
CA SER A 172 5.14 10.36 3.12
C SER A 172 4.28 11.62 3.10
N LYS A 173 3.90 12.08 4.30
CA LYS A 173 3.25 13.38 4.49
C LYS A 173 3.42 13.86 5.93
N THR A 174 3.78 15.12 6.12
CA THR A 174 3.84 15.75 7.46
C THR A 174 2.48 15.61 8.17
N GLY A 175 2.50 15.26 9.46
CA GLY A 175 1.29 14.95 10.23
C GLY A 175 0.79 13.52 10.09
N TYR A 176 1.44 12.68 9.28
CA TYR A 176 1.09 11.28 9.11
C TYR A 176 2.30 10.36 9.27
N GLU A 177 2.07 9.15 9.75
CA GLU A 177 3.09 8.10 9.75
C GLU A 177 3.39 7.67 8.31
N PRO A 178 4.66 7.63 7.86
CA PRO A 178 5.00 7.12 6.54
C PRO A 178 4.55 5.66 6.35
N ASN A 179 4.13 5.30 5.15
CA ASN A 179 3.67 3.94 4.85
C ASN A 179 4.11 3.50 3.44
N GLU A 180 4.13 2.19 3.18
CA GLU A 180 4.51 1.64 1.88
C GLU A 180 3.65 0.45 1.47
N ALA A 181 3.42 0.31 0.17
CA ALA A 181 2.79 -0.85 -0.43
C ALA A 181 3.74 -1.49 -1.43
N GLN A 182 3.70 -2.82 -1.51
CA GLN A 182 4.47 -3.58 -2.47
C GLN A 182 3.61 -4.65 -3.13
N LYS A 183 3.81 -4.86 -4.42
CA LYS A 183 3.23 -5.98 -5.17
C LYS A 183 4.28 -6.65 -6.04
N ASN A 184 4.28 -7.99 -5.99
CA ASN A 184 5.08 -8.81 -6.88
C ASN A 184 4.17 -9.34 -7.99
N ILE A 185 4.54 -9.07 -9.23
CA ILE A 185 3.81 -9.50 -10.43
C ILE A 185 4.69 -10.48 -11.19
N GLN A 186 4.11 -11.60 -11.59
CA GLN A 186 4.71 -12.56 -12.51
C GLN A 186 3.99 -12.47 -13.85
N ILE A 187 4.69 -12.77 -14.93
CA ILE A 187 4.06 -12.83 -16.26
C ILE A 187 2.89 -13.83 -16.25
N ALA A 188 1.79 -13.47 -16.89
CA ALA A 188 0.84 -14.49 -17.32
C ALA A 188 1.41 -15.12 -18.59
N GLN A 189 1.74 -16.42 -18.53
CA GLN A 189 2.05 -17.14 -19.75
C GLN A 189 0.75 -17.33 -20.54
N ASN A 190 0.68 -16.75 -21.74
CA ASN A 190 -0.11 -17.40 -22.78
C ASN A 190 0.58 -18.73 -23.05
N ILE A 191 0.04 -19.83 -22.53
CA ILE A 191 0.44 -21.15 -22.98
C ILE A 191 -0.15 -21.28 -24.38
N GLU A 192 0.55 -20.76 -25.40
CA GLU A 192 0.39 -21.29 -26.74
C GLU A 192 0.79 -22.76 -26.63
N THR A 193 -0.22 -23.64 -26.63
CA THR A 193 0.06 -25.06 -26.70
C THR A 193 0.52 -25.29 -28.13
N ASP A 194 1.83 -25.26 -28.35
CA ASP A 194 2.40 -25.68 -29.62
C ASP A 194 2.02 -27.15 -29.82
N GLU A 195 0.98 -27.39 -30.62
CA GLU A 195 0.59 -28.73 -30.99
C GLU A 195 1.75 -29.35 -31.76
N LEU A 196 2.34 -30.42 -31.21
CA LEU A 196 3.40 -31.15 -31.88
C LEU A 196 2.89 -31.60 -33.26
N THR A 197 3.45 -31.03 -34.32
CA THR A 197 3.18 -31.43 -35.70
C THR A 197 4.43 -32.08 -36.29
N ILE A 198 4.22 -33.09 -37.14
CA ILE A 198 5.27 -33.65 -37.97
C ILE A 198 4.85 -33.56 -39.44
N THR A 199 5.84 -33.48 -40.33
CA THR A 199 5.58 -33.41 -41.77
C THR A 199 5.46 -34.82 -42.33
N VAL A 200 4.28 -35.17 -42.85
CA VAL A 200 3.99 -36.45 -43.49
C VAL A 200 3.50 -36.17 -44.91
N PHE A 201 4.20 -36.70 -45.92
CA PHE A 201 3.89 -36.45 -47.35
C PHE A 201 3.72 -34.97 -47.71
N GLY A 202 4.56 -34.09 -47.14
CA GLY A 202 4.52 -32.65 -47.39
C GLY A 202 3.37 -31.89 -46.70
N ARG A 203 2.60 -32.54 -45.82
CA ARG A 203 1.57 -31.90 -44.99
C ARG A 203 1.98 -31.94 -43.52
N GLN A 204 1.75 -30.85 -42.80
CA GLN A 204 1.88 -30.84 -41.34
C GLN A 204 0.67 -31.54 -40.73
N VAL A 205 0.93 -32.57 -39.92
CA VAL A 205 -0.10 -33.34 -39.23
C VAL A 205 0.23 -33.34 -37.75
N GLN A 206 -0.75 -33.05 -36.91
CA GLN A 206 -0.59 -33.12 -35.46
C GLN A 206 -0.30 -34.56 -35.04
N VAL A 207 0.72 -34.75 -34.20
CA VAL A 207 1.15 -36.05 -33.66
C VAL A 207 -0.01 -36.77 -32.97
N PHE A 208 -0.91 -36.04 -32.31
CA PHE A 208 -2.10 -36.61 -31.67
C PHE A 208 -2.99 -37.39 -32.65
N HIS A 209 -3.25 -36.85 -33.85
CA HIS A 209 -4.03 -37.52 -34.89
C HIS A 209 -3.34 -38.79 -35.39
N ILE A 210 -2.00 -38.78 -35.45
CA ILE A 210 -1.21 -39.95 -35.85
C ILE A 210 -1.31 -41.05 -34.80
N LEU A 211 -1.22 -40.70 -33.51
CA LEU A 211 -1.38 -41.64 -32.40
C LEU A 211 -2.78 -42.28 -32.39
N ILE A 212 -3.83 -41.50 -32.64
CA ILE A 212 -5.20 -42.03 -32.78
C ILE A 212 -5.28 -43.01 -33.96
N GLY A 213 -4.76 -42.63 -35.13
CA GLY A 213 -4.75 -43.50 -36.30
C GLY A 213 -4.02 -44.83 -36.06
N LEU A 214 -2.88 -44.78 -35.37
CA LEU A 214 -2.07 -45.95 -35.03
C LEU A 214 -2.77 -46.85 -34.00
N ALA A 215 -3.45 -46.28 -33.01
CA ALA A 215 -4.26 -47.03 -32.05
C ALA A 215 -5.43 -47.76 -32.73
N ILE A 216 -6.13 -47.10 -33.67
CA ILE A 216 -7.20 -47.72 -34.46
C ILE A 216 -6.65 -48.88 -35.31
N LEU A 217 -5.49 -48.69 -35.95
CA LEU A 217 -4.85 -49.74 -36.75
C LEU A 217 -4.49 -50.97 -35.89
N ILE A 218 -3.90 -50.76 -34.71
CA ILE A 218 -3.58 -51.84 -33.77
C ILE A 218 -4.86 -52.57 -33.34
N ALA A 219 -5.93 -51.84 -33.02
CA ALA A 219 -7.21 -52.43 -32.62
C ALA A 219 -7.83 -53.29 -33.74
N LEU A 220 -7.75 -52.83 -35.00
CA LEU A 220 -8.21 -53.61 -36.16
C LEU A 220 -7.40 -54.89 -36.37
N ILE A 221 -6.06 -54.81 -36.27
CA ILE A 221 -5.18 -55.97 -36.40
C ILE A 221 -5.46 -56.99 -35.29
N LEU A 222 -5.57 -56.53 -34.05
CA LEU A 222 -5.92 -57.40 -32.91
C LEU A 222 -7.31 -58.01 -33.07
N GLY A 223 -8.30 -57.23 -33.51
CA GLY A 223 -9.65 -57.72 -33.78
C GLY A 223 -9.67 -58.80 -34.86
N ALA A 224 -8.96 -58.58 -35.98
CA ALA A 224 -8.81 -59.56 -37.04
C ALA A 224 -8.07 -60.83 -36.58
N TYR A 225 -7.01 -60.67 -35.78
CA TYR A 225 -6.28 -61.80 -35.20
C TYR A 225 -7.17 -62.64 -34.27
N VAL A 226 -7.92 -61.99 -33.37
CA VAL A 226 -8.87 -62.66 -32.47
C VAL A 226 -9.97 -63.35 -33.28
N TYR A 227 -10.50 -62.70 -34.33
CA TYR A 227 -11.53 -63.28 -35.19
C TYR A 227 -11.03 -64.52 -35.93
N ILE A 228 -9.84 -64.47 -36.53
CA ILE A 228 -9.23 -65.62 -37.22
C ILE A 228 -8.97 -66.75 -36.23
N LYS A 229 -8.42 -66.45 -35.04
CA LYS A 229 -8.19 -67.45 -34.00
C LYS A 229 -9.50 -68.07 -33.52
N TYR A 230 -10.53 -67.26 -33.25
CA TYR A 230 -11.85 -67.74 -32.86
C TYR A 230 -12.47 -68.63 -33.94
N ARG A 231 -12.36 -68.26 -35.22
CA ARG A 231 -12.84 -69.08 -36.33
C ARG A 231 -12.10 -70.42 -36.45
N SER A 232 -10.78 -70.43 -36.34
CA SER A 232 -9.98 -71.67 -36.35
C SER A 232 -10.38 -72.61 -35.21
N THR A 233 -10.71 -72.08 -34.04
CA THR A 233 -11.13 -72.91 -32.89
C THR A 233 -12.53 -73.52 -33.10
N LYS A 234 -13.36 -72.92 -33.97
CA LYS A 234 -14.72 -73.37 -34.29
C LYS A 234 -14.77 -74.38 -35.43
N GLU A 235 -13.76 -74.40 -36.30
CA GLU A 235 -13.58 -75.44 -37.34
C GLU A 235 -13.02 -76.75 -36.76
N ASP A 236 -12.46 -76.72 -35.53
CA ASP A 236 -11.96 -77.90 -34.79
C ASP A 236 -12.99 -78.48 -33.80
N GLU A 237 -14.22 -77.95 -33.75
CA GLU A 237 -15.32 -78.53 -32.97
C GLU A 237 -15.98 -79.63 -33.84
N PRO A 238 -15.92 -80.92 -33.46
CA PRO A 238 -16.55 -81.98 -34.25
C PRO A 238 -18.07 -81.79 -34.27
N GLU A 239 -18.67 -81.84 -35.47
CA GLU A 239 -20.12 -82.00 -35.65
C GLU A 239 -20.54 -83.38 -35.15
N ASP A 240 -20.76 -83.54 -33.85
CA ASP A 240 -21.46 -84.69 -33.32
C ASP A 240 -22.98 -84.54 -33.57
N LEU A 241 -23.35 -85.04 -34.76
CA LEU A 241 -24.60 -85.67 -35.18
C LEU A 241 -25.73 -85.76 -34.12
N GLU A 242 -26.86 -85.11 -34.40
CA GLU A 242 -28.16 -85.61 -33.96
C GLU A 242 -28.64 -86.80 -34.82
N ILE A 243 -29.52 -87.61 -34.20
CA ILE A 243 -30.47 -88.62 -34.73
C ILE A 243 -29.92 -90.07 -34.65
N TYR A 244 -30.47 -91.00 -33.85
CA TYR A 244 -31.81 -91.62 -33.95
C TYR A 244 -32.39 -92.19 -32.63
N SER A 245 -33.73 -92.08 -32.54
CA SER A 245 -34.76 -92.80 -31.75
C SER A 245 -34.83 -92.64 -30.23
#